data_AF-A0A8X8KG39-F1
#
_entry.id   AF-A0A8X8KG39-F1
#
_cell.length_a   1.000
_cell.length_b   1.000
_cell.length_c   1.000
_cell.angle_alpha   90.00
_cell.angle_beta   90.00
_cell.angle_gamma   90.00
#
_symmetry.space_group_name_H-M   'P 1'
#
loop_
_entity.id
_entity.type
_entity.pdbx_description
1 polymer ?
#
loop_
_entity_poly.entity_id
_entity_poly.type
_entity_poly.pdbx_seq_one_letter_code
_entity_poly.pdbx_strand_id
1 'polypeptide(L)'
;MFDPKRTNEVFYEFTFNYLQHRLNSFDPKDPVGNFAINMLDNIVSGYLVNLKNEVDVYLPTVHEWLNFAIERKEVFGEGNDLIFHHARLFRSKALALWMTDKINSEVYWLKSFELWKDFDGIHNIYGKSLKTDFLDDFMQLCVQCKQYQAGIDRFEHYHGKKEISIKRKLTPREYGYLLCLNHLEPKYTAIELVECGEKMLSRYMEEPWLRMGLYSYAATWLKIVYWDHQVTTNAFDTIQKAYDCMPNIEPL
;
A
#
# COMPACT_ATOMS: atom_id res chain seq x y z
N MET A 1 -12.26 0.05 15.66
CA MET A 1 -11.06 0.81 16.04
C MET A 1 -9.90 -0.16 16.09
N PHE A 2 -8.76 0.21 15.50
CA PHE A 2 -7.50 -0.54 15.65
C PHE A 2 -7.03 -0.46 17.10
N ASP A 3 -6.55 -1.56 17.65
CA ASP A 3 -6.06 -1.64 19.04
C ASP A 3 -4.61 -2.16 19.02
N PRO A 4 -3.62 -1.30 19.30
CA PRO A 4 -2.21 -1.69 19.32
C PRO A 4 -1.90 -2.79 20.35
N LYS A 5 -2.48 -2.71 21.56
CA LYS A 5 -2.24 -3.69 22.63
C LYS A 5 -2.78 -5.04 22.21
N ARG A 6 -4.04 -5.08 21.75
CA ARG A 6 -4.63 -6.34 21.28
C ARG A 6 -3.90 -6.89 20.06
N THR A 7 -3.48 -6.04 19.14
CA THR A 7 -2.70 -6.47 17.96
C THR A 7 -1.38 -7.11 18.40
N ASN A 8 -0.66 -6.50 19.35
CA ASN A 8 0.57 -7.06 19.92
C ASN A 8 0.35 -8.41 20.63
N GLU A 9 -0.70 -8.53 21.45
CA GLU A 9 -1.07 -9.80 22.07
C GLU A 9 -1.33 -10.90 21.04
N VAL A 10 -2.08 -10.59 19.96
CA VAL A 10 -2.37 -11.53 18.87
C VAL A 10 -1.10 -11.97 18.13
N PHE A 11 -0.04 -11.15 18.11
CA PHE A 11 1.24 -11.58 17.57
C PHE A 11 1.82 -12.76 18.34
N TYR A 12 1.88 -12.65 19.67
CA TYR A 12 2.43 -13.67 20.54
C TYR A 12 1.50 -14.88 20.72
N GLU A 13 0.18 -14.68 20.75
CA GLU A 13 -0.79 -15.76 20.85
C GLU A 13 -0.84 -16.64 19.59
N PHE A 14 -0.78 -16.01 18.40
CA PHE A 14 -1.10 -16.69 17.15
C PHE A 14 -0.15 -16.38 16.00
N THR A 15 0.09 -15.10 15.71
CA THR A 15 0.70 -14.70 14.42
C THR A 15 2.11 -15.25 14.24
N PHE A 16 2.96 -15.24 15.27
CA PHE A 16 4.30 -15.82 15.16
C PHE A 16 4.28 -17.33 14.91
N ASN A 17 3.39 -18.07 15.59
CA ASN A 17 3.22 -19.50 15.34
C ASN A 17 2.74 -19.76 13.92
N TYR A 18 1.80 -18.94 13.42
CA TYR A 18 1.34 -19.02 12.03
C TYR A 18 2.48 -18.75 11.05
N LEU A 19 3.21 -17.65 11.18
CA LEU A 19 4.33 -17.31 10.29
C LEU A 19 5.40 -18.42 10.29
N GLN A 20 5.78 -18.92 11.47
CA GLN A 20 6.76 -20.00 11.60
C GLN A 20 6.27 -21.31 10.98
N HIS A 21 5.00 -21.66 11.15
CA HIS A 21 4.41 -22.83 10.50
C HIS A 21 4.47 -22.70 8.98
N ARG A 22 4.17 -21.52 8.45
CA ARG A 22 4.19 -21.27 6.99
C ARG A 22 5.58 -21.36 6.39
N LEU A 23 6.62 -20.90 7.09
CA LEU A 23 8.00 -21.10 6.64
C LEU A 23 8.34 -22.57 6.38
N ASN A 24 7.80 -23.47 7.21
CA ASN A 24 8.05 -24.91 7.12
C ASN A 24 7.11 -25.64 6.14
N SER A 25 6.09 -24.96 5.62
CA SER A 25 5.05 -25.55 4.76
C SER A 25 5.20 -25.14 3.30
N PHE A 26 6.40 -24.78 2.85
CA PHE A 26 6.61 -24.41 1.46
C PHE A 26 6.36 -25.62 0.54
N ASP A 27 5.35 -25.50 -0.32
CA ASP A 27 5.14 -26.40 -1.46
C ASP A 27 5.15 -25.55 -2.74
N PRO A 28 6.04 -25.82 -3.72
CA PRO A 28 6.02 -25.11 -4.99
C PRO A 28 4.72 -25.30 -5.76
N LYS A 29 3.81 -26.21 -5.41
CA LYS A 29 2.49 -26.33 -6.04
C LYS A 29 1.48 -25.35 -5.47
N ASP A 30 1.71 -24.84 -4.26
CA ASP A 30 0.83 -23.90 -3.59
C ASP A 30 0.97 -22.48 -4.16
N PRO A 31 -0.04 -21.61 -3.94
CA PRO A 31 0.03 -20.19 -4.30
C PRO A 31 0.86 -19.41 -3.26
N VAL A 32 2.15 -19.71 -3.18
CA VAL A 32 3.11 -19.13 -2.23
C VAL A 32 3.24 -17.61 -2.35
N GLY A 33 2.95 -17.04 -3.53
CA GLY A 33 2.87 -15.59 -3.72
C GLY A 33 1.75 -14.95 -2.91
N ASN A 34 0.56 -15.54 -2.88
CA ASN A 34 -0.53 -15.08 -2.02
C ASN A 34 -0.15 -15.16 -0.53
N PHE A 35 0.62 -16.18 -0.15
CA PHE A 35 1.09 -16.33 1.22
C PHE A 35 2.10 -15.23 1.57
N ALA A 36 3.03 -14.92 0.66
CA ALA A 36 4.00 -13.85 0.82
C ALA A 36 3.34 -12.47 0.94
N ILE A 37 2.25 -12.22 0.19
CA ILE A 37 1.45 -10.99 0.33
C ILE A 37 0.87 -10.88 1.75
N ASN A 38 0.27 -11.95 2.26
CA ASN A 38 -0.27 -11.96 3.63
C ASN A 38 0.82 -11.85 4.70
N MET A 39 1.98 -12.48 4.50
CA MET A 39 3.13 -12.32 5.39
C MET A 39 3.61 -10.87 5.40
N LEU A 40 3.67 -10.19 4.26
CA LEU A 40 4.02 -8.78 4.19
C LEU A 40 3.04 -7.89 4.97
N ASP A 41 1.73 -8.16 4.88
CA ASP A 41 0.72 -7.47 5.70
C ASP A 41 0.96 -7.67 7.20
N ASN A 42 1.34 -8.88 7.62
CA ASN A 42 1.72 -9.15 9.02
C ASN A 42 3.01 -8.43 9.43
N ILE A 43 3.99 -8.28 8.53
CA ILE A 43 5.22 -7.53 8.85
C ILE A 43 4.87 -6.04 9.06
N VAL A 44 4.04 -5.47 8.19
CA VAL A 44 3.57 -4.08 8.34
C VAL A 44 2.77 -3.90 9.63
N SER A 45 1.88 -4.83 9.99
CA SER A 45 1.13 -4.75 11.24
C SER A 45 2.03 -4.93 12.46
N GLY A 46 3.07 -5.77 12.39
CA GLY A 46 4.09 -5.91 13.42
C GLY A 46 4.89 -4.62 13.64
N TYR A 47 5.21 -3.89 12.55
CA TYR A 47 5.85 -2.58 12.66
C TYR A 47 4.98 -1.59 13.42
N LEU A 48 3.65 -1.58 13.22
CA LEU A 48 2.75 -0.70 13.97
C LEU A 48 2.84 -0.94 15.47
N VAL A 49 3.03 -2.20 15.90
CA VAL A 49 3.08 -2.57 17.32
C VAL A 49 4.50 -2.79 17.87
N ASN A 50 5.49 -2.11 17.27
CA ASN A 50 6.89 -2.10 17.71
C ASN A 50 7.57 -3.49 17.74
N LEU A 51 7.20 -4.39 16.83
CA LEU A 51 7.76 -5.75 16.71
C LEU A 51 8.72 -5.90 15.53
N LYS A 52 9.43 -4.82 15.16
CA LYS A 52 10.29 -4.77 13.97
C LYS A 52 11.28 -5.92 13.92
N ASN A 53 12.01 -6.14 15.01
CA ASN A 53 13.09 -7.14 15.04
C ASN A 53 12.53 -8.57 14.91
N GLU A 54 11.35 -8.80 15.44
CA GLU A 54 10.65 -10.09 15.44
C GLU A 54 10.04 -10.42 14.08
N VAL A 55 9.60 -9.41 13.31
CA VAL A 55 8.98 -9.63 12.00
C VAL A 55 9.94 -9.48 10.82
N ASP A 56 11.05 -8.75 10.97
CA ASP A 56 12.05 -8.55 9.91
C ASP A 56 12.65 -9.86 9.41
N VAL A 57 12.76 -10.87 10.28
CA VAL A 57 13.30 -12.19 9.96
C VAL A 57 12.55 -12.89 8.83
N TYR A 58 11.30 -12.48 8.56
CA TYR A 58 10.46 -13.05 7.50
C TYR A 58 10.59 -12.33 6.15
N LEU A 59 11.18 -11.13 6.10
CA LEU A 59 11.34 -10.35 4.85
C LEU A 59 12.13 -11.10 3.76
N PRO A 60 13.24 -11.82 4.05
CA PRO A 60 13.94 -12.60 3.04
C PRO A 60 13.04 -13.63 2.35
N THR A 61 12.22 -14.36 3.13
CA THR A 61 11.27 -15.35 2.60
C THR A 61 10.18 -14.68 1.77
N VAL A 62 9.66 -13.53 2.21
CA VAL A 62 8.69 -12.76 1.42
C VAL A 62 9.27 -12.40 0.05
N HIS A 63 10.54 -11.96 0.00
CA HIS A 63 11.20 -11.69 -1.27
C HIS A 63 11.37 -12.93 -2.15
N GLU A 64 11.79 -14.05 -1.58
CA GLU A 64 11.97 -15.32 -2.28
C GLU A 64 10.65 -15.79 -2.89
N TRP A 65 9.59 -15.84 -2.10
CA TRP A 65 8.29 -16.35 -2.55
C TRP A 65 7.62 -15.42 -3.56
N LEU A 66 7.75 -14.10 -3.40
CA LEU A 66 7.26 -13.16 -4.41
C LEU A 66 8.03 -13.31 -5.72
N ASN A 67 9.35 -13.47 -5.69
CA ASN A 67 10.16 -13.71 -6.89
C ASN A 67 9.73 -15.01 -7.57
N PHE A 68 9.64 -16.11 -6.81
CA PHE A 68 9.21 -17.41 -7.31
C PHE A 68 7.83 -17.34 -7.96
N ALA A 69 6.85 -16.71 -7.30
CA ALA A 69 5.49 -16.55 -7.79
C ALA A 69 5.41 -15.69 -9.07
N ILE A 70 6.20 -14.61 -9.15
CA ILE A 70 6.29 -13.75 -10.33
C ILE A 70 6.94 -14.51 -11.50
N GLU A 71 8.06 -15.19 -11.28
CA GLU A 71 8.82 -15.90 -12.31
C GLU A 71 8.01 -17.03 -12.96
N ARG A 72 7.28 -17.79 -12.15
CA ARG A 72 6.41 -18.88 -12.63
C ARG A 72 5.07 -18.41 -13.18
N LYS A 73 4.75 -17.10 -13.07
CA LYS A 73 3.41 -16.55 -13.32
C LYS A 73 2.33 -17.32 -12.55
N GLU A 74 2.46 -17.34 -11.23
CA GLU A 74 1.63 -18.14 -10.31
C GLU A 74 0.14 -18.06 -10.66
N VAL A 75 -0.48 -19.23 -10.82
CA VAL A 75 -1.91 -19.31 -11.11
C VAL A 75 -2.68 -19.36 -9.80
N PHE A 76 -3.42 -18.28 -9.51
CA PHE A 76 -4.33 -18.18 -8.38
C PHE A 76 -5.63 -17.51 -8.86
N GLY A 77 -6.69 -18.32 -8.96
CA GLY A 77 -7.91 -17.92 -9.65
C GLY A 77 -7.78 -17.97 -11.18
N GLU A 78 -8.76 -17.41 -11.87
CA GLU A 78 -8.84 -17.38 -13.34
C GLU A 78 -9.29 -15.99 -13.85
N GLY A 79 -9.06 -15.72 -15.14
CA GLY A 79 -9.47 -14.47 -15.77
C GLY A 79 -9.00 -13.22 -15.02
N ASN A 80 -9.96 -12.40 -14.57
CA ASN A 80 -9.68 -11.13 -13.90
C ASN A 80 -9.04 -11.31 -12.53
N ASP A 81 -9.39 -12.39 -11.81
CA ASP A 81 -8.81 -12.68 -10.50
C ASP A 81 -7.32 -13.00 -10.61
N LEU A 82 -6.92 -13.67 -11.70
CA LEU A 82 -5.52 -13.95 -11.98
C LEU A 82 -4.72 -12.67 -12.27
N ILE A 83 -5.30 -11.75 -13.05
CA ILE A 83 -4.66 -10.46 -13.35
C ILE A 83 -4.55 -9.63 -12.07
N PHE A 84 -5.59 -9.60 -11.26
CA PHE A 84 -5.62 -8.92 -9.96
C PHE A 84 -4.53 -9.48 -9.04
N HIS A 85 -4.41 -10.80 -8.97
CA HIS A 85 -3.37 -11.48 -8.21
C HIS A 85 -1.97 -11.07 -8.66
N HIS A 86 -1.68 -11.12 -9.96
CA HIS A 86 -0.36 -10.72 -10.48
C HIS A 86 -0.05 -9.25 -10.20
N ALA A 87 -1.02 -8.35 -10.35
CA ALA A 87 -0.83 -6.96 -9.97
C ALA A 87 -0.45 -6.82 -8.49
N ARG A 88 -1.13 -7.55 -7.59
CA ARG A 88 -0.80 -7.58 -6.16
C ARG A 88 0.60 -8.14 -5.90
N LEU A 89 1.04 -9.18 -6.61
CA LEU A 89 2.42 -9.70 -6.47
C LEU A 89 3.47 -8.63 -6.77
N PHE A 90 3.30 -7.90 -7.89
CA PHE A 90 4.24 -6.83 -8.26
C PHE A 90 4.21 -5.67 -7.25
N ARG A 91 3.02 -5.24 -6.83
CA ARG A 91 2.84 -4.22 -5.79
C ARG A 91 3.50 -4.63 -4.47
N SER A 92 3.26 -5.84 -3.99
CA SER A 92 3.86 -6.35 -2.76
C SER A 92 5.38 -6.50 -2.88
N LYS A 93 5.91 -6.87 -4.06
CA LYS A 93 7.36 -6.90 -4.27
C LYS A 93 7.99 -5.52 -4.21
N ALA A 94 7.34 -4.51 -4.78
CA ALA A 94 7.78 -3.13 -4.68
C ALA A 94 7.78 -2.64 -3.22
N LEU A 95 6.70 -2.91 -2.47
CA LEU A 95 6.60 -2.55 -1.06
C LEU A 95 7.64 -3.27 -0.20
N ALA A 96 7.87 -4.57 -0.42
CA ALA A 96 8.92 -5.32 0.28
C ALA A 96 10.33 -4.75 0.02
N LEU A 97 10.62 -4.33 -1.22
CA LEU A 97 11.91 -3.70 -1.55
C LEU A 97 12.08 -2.35 -0.86
N TRP A 98 11.00 -1.59 -0.68
CA TRP A 98 11.05 -0.39 0.13
C TRP A 98 11.32 -0.70 1.60
N MET A 99 10.68 -1.74 2.15
CA MET A 99 10.86 -2.12 3.56
C MET A 99 12.27 -2.62 3.88
N THR A 100 12.88 -3.40 2.97
CA THR A 100 14.23 -3.96 3.15
C THR A 100 15.33 -2.98 2.73
N ASP A 101 15.24 -2.46 1.50
CA ASP A 101 16.35 -1.76 0.86
C ASP A 101 16.16 -0.25 0.80
N LYS A 102 15.01 0.27 1.26
CA LYS A 102 14.62 1.69 1.13
C LYS A 102 14.59 2.12 -0.34
N ILE A 103 14.16 1.23 -1.22
CA ILE A 103 14.05 1.48 -2.66
C ILE A 103 12.59 1.52 -3.06
N ASN A 104 12.17 2.58 -3.74
CA ASN A 104 10.80 2.66 -4.26
C ASN A 104 10.48 1.51 -5.24
N SER A 105 11.43 1.19 -6.11
CA SER A 105 11.30 0.15 -7.15
C SER A 105 10.18 0.43 -8.15
N GLU A 106 10.33 1.54 -8.87
CA GLU A 106 9.40 2.02 -9.92
C GLU A 106 9.03 0.94 -10.94
N VAL A 107 9.95 0.04 -11.28
CA VAL A 107 9.73 -1.06 -12.23
C VAL A 107 8.65 -2.05 -11.78
N TYR A 108 8.57 -2.35 -10.48
CA TYR A 108 7.55 -3.27 -9.95
C TYR A 108 6.21 -2.55 -9.81
N TRP A 109 6.21 -1.28 -9.39
CA TRP A 109 4.99 -0.45 -9.41
C TRP A 109 4.41 -0.31 -10.82
N LEU A 110 5.27 -0.09 -11.83
CA LEU A 110 4.83 0.01 -13.22
C LEU A 110 4.21 -1.30 -13.72
N LYS A 111 4.80 -2.46 -13.41
CA LYS A 111 4.19 -3.76 -13.76
C LYS A 111 2.83 -3.95 -13.10
N SER A 112 2.67 -3.55 -11.84
CA SER A 112 1.36 -3.56 -11.18
C SER A 112 0.38 -2.60 -11.86
N PHE A 113 0.82 -1.39 -12.22
CA PHE A 113 0.01 -0.41 -12.93
C PHE A 113 -0.49 -0.93 -14.28
N GLU A 114 0.39 -1.51 -15.10
CA GLU A 114 0.03 -2.04 -16.42
C GLU A 114 -1.03 -3.15 -16.36
N LEU A 115 -1.02 -3.96 -15.29
CA LEU A 115 -2.04 -4.98 -15.07
C LEU A 115 -3.34 -4.38 -14.51
N TRP A 116 -3.28 -3.30 -13.73
CA TRP A 116 -4.42 -2.73 -13.04
C TRP A 116 -5.19 -1.66 -13.83
N LYS A 117 -4.52 -0.98 -14.77
CA LYS A 117 -5.01 0.26 -15.38
C LYS A 117 -6.35 0.15 -16.13
N ASP A 118 -6.78 -1.05 -16.49
CA ASP A 118 -8.02 -1.29 -17.25
C ASP A 118 -9.12 -1.97 -16.41
N PHE A 119 -8.93 -2.04 -15.08
CA PHE A 119 -9.86 -2.67 -14.13
C PHE A 119 -11.22 -1.98 -14.03
N ASP A 120 -11.31 -0.76 -14.54
CA ASP A 120 -12.53 0.02 -14.58
C ASP A 120 -13.39 -0.17 -15.83
N GLY A 121 -12.82 -0.69 -16.92
CA GLY A 121 -13.53 -0.93 -18.18
C GLY A 121 -13.77 -2.40 -18.48
N ILE A 122 -12.78 -3.26 -18.23
CA ILE A 122 -12.77 -4.64 -18.75
C ILE A 122 -13.20 -5.66 -17.68
N HIS A 123 -12.95 -5.35 -16.41
CA HIS A 123 -12.89 -6.41 -15.39
C HIS A 123 -14.07 -6.42 -14.39
N ASN A 124 -14.92 -5.37 -14.35
CA ASN A 124 -16.10 -5.20 -13.49
C ASN A 124 -15.89 -5.50 -11.98
N ILE A 125 -14.64 -5.52 -11.50
CA ILE A 125 -14.30 -5.86 -10.10
C ILE A 125 -14.87 -4.82 -9.13
N TYR A 126 -14.88 -3.57 -9.55
CA TYR A 126 -15.33 -2.45 -8.73
C TYR A 126 -16.79 -2.07 -8.94
N GLY A 127 -17.46 -2.57 -9.99
CA GLY A 127 -18.86 -2.27 -10.29
C GLY A 127 -19.25 -0.78 -10.11
N LYS A 128 -19.99 -0.46 -9.04
CA LYS A 128 -20.43 0.91 -8.74
C LYS A 128 -19.38 1.78 -8.03
N SER A 129 -18.32 1.22 -7.46
CA SER A 129 -17.28 1.93 -6.70
C SER A 129 -16.08 2.36 -7.54
N LEU A 130 -16.20 2.39 -8.87
CA LEU A 130 -15.14 2.82 -9.79
C LEU A 130 -14.60 4.23 -9.51
N LYS A 131 -15.52 5.18 -9.28
CA LYS A 131 -15.14 6.56 -8.94
C LYS A 131 -14.55 6.67 -7.53
N THR A 132 -14.67 5.60 -6.74
CA THR A 132 -14.14 5.48 -5.40
C THR A 132 -12.97 4.49 -5.30
N ASP A 133 -13.20 3.27 -4.89
CA ASP A 133 -12.15 2.36 -4.42
C ASP A 133 -11.09 2.12 -5.51
N PHE A 134 -11.50 1.97 -6.77
CA PHE A 134 -10.58 1.85 -7.91
C PHE A 134 -9.65 3.06 -8.02
N LEU A 135 -10.20 4.28 -8.03
CA LEU A 135 -9.38 5.48 -8.16
C LEU A 135 -8.44 5.65 -6.96
N ASP A 136 -8.82 5.22 -5.76
CA ASP A 136 -7.88 5.33 -4.63
C ASP A 136 -6.66 4.40 -4.82
N ASP A 137 -6.87 3.17 -5.29
CA ASP A 137 -5.78 2.24 -5.66
C ASP A 137 -4.97 2.75 -6.85
N PHE A 138 -5.66 3.20 -7.91
CA PHE A 138 -5.05 3.64 -9.16
C PHE A 138 -4.11 4.83 -8.94
N MET A 139 -4.50 5.78 -8.07
CA MET A 139 -3.68 6.95 -7.80
C MET A 139 -2.42 6.62 -7.00
N GLN A 140 -2.45 5.62 -6.09
CA GLN A 140 -1.23 5.14 -5.44
C GLN A 140 -0.25 4.60 -6.48
N LEU A 141 -0.74 3.77 -7.40
CA LEU A 141 0.09 3.21 -8.47
C LEU A 141 0.69 4.32 -9.32
N CYS A 142 -0.12 5.25 -9.82
CA CYS A 142 0.35 6.37 -10.65
C CYS A 142 1.46 7.18 -9.98
N VAL A 143 1.30 7.52 -8.70
CA VAL A 143 2.32 8.26 -7.95
C VAL A 143 3.60 7.44 -7.82
N GLN A 144 3.48 6.15 -7.47
CA GLN A 144 4.62 5.28 -7.21
C GLN A 144 5.40 4.86 -8.46
N CYS A 145 4.73 4.78 -9.62
CA CYS A 145 5.35 4.49 -10.92
C CYS A 145 5.52 5.72 -11.84
N LYS A 146 5.32 6.93 -11.29
CA LYS A 146 5.45 8.22 -12.01
C LYS A 146 4.57 8.37 -13.25
N GLN A 147 3.45 7.66 -13.32
CA GLN A 147 2.45 7.81 -14.38
C GLN A 147 1.48 8.96 -14.06
N TYR A 148 2.03 10.16 -13.84
CA TYR A 148 1.27 11.31 -13.34
C TYR A 148 0.18 11.77 -14.32
N GLN A 149 0.48 11.81 -15.62
CA GLN A 149 -0.52 12.19 -16.62
C GLN A 149 -1.68 11.18 -16.67
N ALA A 150 -1.40 9.88 -16.58
CA ALA A 150 -2.44 8.85 -16.53
C ALA A 150 -3.33 9.02 -15.29
N GLY A 151 -2.74 9.37 -14.14
CA GLY A 151 -3.47 9.72 -12.92
C GLY A 151 -4.40 10.91 -13.10
N ILE A 152 -3.91 11.99 -13.73
CA ILE A 152 -4.71 13.19 -14.04
C ILE A 152 -5.86 12.84 -14.98
N ASP A 153 -5.57 12.22 -16.12
CA ASP A 153 -6.56 11.91 -17.15
C ASP A 153 -7.67 11.02 -16.60
N ARG A 154 -7.30 9.99 -15.81
CA ARG A 154 -8.28 9.05 -15.25
C ARG A 154 -9.12 9.68 -14.14
N PHE A 155 -8.54 10.53 -13.30
CA PHE A 155 -9.30 11.27 -12.30
C PHE A 155 -10.30 12.22 -12.96
N GLU A 156 -9.85 13.01 -13.95
CA GLU A 156 -10.68 13.97 -14.66
C GLU A 156 -11.78 13.29 -15.50
N HIS A 157 -11.53 12.08 -16.02
CA HIS A 157 -12.56 11.28 -16.69
C HIS A 157 -13.80 11.06 -15.79
N TYR A 158 -13.60 10.80 -14.50
CA TYR A 158 -14.69 10.48 -13.57
C TYR A 158 -15.26 11.67 -12.81
N HIS A 159 -14.42 12.67 -12.52
CA HIS A 159 -14.74 13.81 -11.66
C HIS A 159 -14.75 15.16 -12.37
N GLY A 160 -14.37 15.20 -13.65
CA GLY A 160 -14.09 16.43 -14.40
C GLY A 160 -12.80 17.11 -13.93
N LYS A 161 -12.32 18.05 -14.74
CA LYS A 161 -11.22 18.94 -14.34
C LYS A 161 -11.60 19.74 -13.11
N LYS A 162 -10.77 19.65 -12.07
CA LYS A 162 -10.98 20.32 -10.78
C LYS A 162 -9.73 21.00 -10.28
N GLU A 163 -9.90 22.20 -9.74
CA GLU A 163 -8.90 22.85 -8.92
C GLU A 163 -9.07 22.38 -7.47
N ILE A 164 -8.08 21.64 -6.97
CA ILE A 164 -8.11 21.12 -5.59
C ILE A 164 -7.41 22.10 -4.66
N SER A 165 -8.15 22.62 -3.69
CA SER A 165 -7.57 23.40 -2.59
C SER A 165 -6.87 22.47 -1.59
N ILE A 166 -5.58 22.71 -1.35
CA ILE A 166 -4.75 21.99 -0.38
C ILE A 166 -5.21 22.18 1.09
N LYS A 167 -6.03 23.21 1.36
CA LYS A 167 -6.49 23.55 2.71
C LYS A 167 -7.60 22.63 3.23
N ARG A 168 -8.33 21.96 2.34
CA ARG A 168 -9.44 21.05 2.73
C ARG A 168 -8.90 19.65 3.03
N LYS A 169 -9.70 18.85 3.73
CA LYS A 169 -9.40 17.43 3.94
C LYS A 169 -9.72 16.64 2.66
N LEU A 170 -8.68 16.16 1.97
CA LEU A 170 -8.81 15.42 0.72
C LEU A 170 -9.16 13.95 0.96
N THR A 171 -9.80 13.33 -0.03
CA THR A 171 -9.87 11.87 -0.18
C THR A 171 -8.56 11.34 -0.78
N PRO A 172 -8.26 10.04 -0.71
CA PRO A 172 -7.00 9.49 -1.22
C PRO A 172 -6.80 9.75 -2.72
N ARG A 173 -7.83 9.53 -3.55
CA ARG A 173 -7.85 9.92 -4.98
C ARG A 173 -7.54 11.39 -5.23
N GLU A 174 -8.06 12.29 -4.38
CA GLU A 174 -7.91 13.73 -4.56
C GLU A 174 -6.51 14.17 -4.18
N TYR A 175 -5.96 13.57 -3.12
CA TYR A 175 -4.57 13.78 -2.73
C TYR A 175 -3.61 13.24 -3.80
N GLY A 176 -3.83 12.02 -4.29
CA GLY A 176 -3.06 11.47 -5.40
C GLY A 176 -3.14 12.32 -6.68
N TYR A 177 -4.32 12.89 -6.98
CA TYR A 177 -4.52 13.80 -8.11
C TYR A 177 -3.75 15.10 -7.91
N LEU A 178 -3.81 15.68 -6.71
CA LEU A 178 -3.02 16.86 -6.33
C LEU A 178 -1.52 16.60 -6.50
N LEU A 179 -1.02 15.42 -6.08
CA LEU A 179 0.38 15.03 -6.26
C LEU A 179 0.76 14.93 -7.73
N CYS A 180 -0.08 14.32 -8.57
CA CYS A 180 0.16 14.22 -10.01
C CYS A 180 0.20 15.61 -10.66
N LEU A 181 -0.75 16.49 -10.36
CA LEU A 181 -0.76 17.88 -10.84
C LEU A 181 0.49 18.63 -10.40
N ASN A 182 0.84 18.56 -9.12
CA ASN A 182 1.98 19.28 -8.57
C ASN A 182 3.32 18.78 -9.11
N HIS A 183 3.40 17.51 -9.55
CA HIS A 183 4.61 17.01 -10.19
C HIS A 183 4.83 17.63 -11.57
N LEU A 184 3.77 17.76 -12.38
CA LEU A 184 3.85 18.31 -13.74
C LEU A 184 3.87 19.85 -13.75
N GLU A 185 3.11 20.47 -12.85
CA GLU A 185 3.02 21.91 -12.66
C GLU A 185 3.17 22.25 -11.16
N PRO A 186 4.41 22.37 -10.65
CA PRO A 186 4.66 22.63 -9.23
C PRO A 186 4.01 23.93 -8.74
N LYS A 187 3.15 23.82 -7.73
CA LYS A 187 2.45 24.92 -7.05
C LYS A 187 2.62 24.91 -5.53
N TYR A 188 2.88 23.73 -4.97
CA TYR A 188 2.97 23.48 -3.54
C TYR A 188 4.33 22.87 -3.20
N THR A 189 4.84 23.25 -2.04
CA THR A 189 6.07 22.72 -1.45
C THR A 189 5.86 21.31 -0.89
N ALA A 190 6.96 20.59 -0.66
CA ALA A 190 6.90 19.27 -0.02
C ALA A 190 6.23 19.33 1.37
N ILE A 191 6.50 20.37 2.15
CA ILE A 191 5.89 20.55 3.49
C ILE A 191 4.36 20.68 3.37
N GLU A 192 3.87 21.52 2.46
CA GLU A 192 2.43 21.69 2.27
C GLU A 192 1.76 20.39 1.79
N LEU A 193 2.44 19.61 0.93
CA LEU A 193 1.95 18.31 0.48
C LEU A 193 1.91 17.27 1.60
N VAL A 194 2.90 17.27 2.50
CA VAL A 194 2.92 16.43 3.71
C VAL A 194 1.73 16.81 4.58
N GLU A 195 1.58 18.08 4.98
CA GLU A 195 0.47 18.54 5.84
C GLU A 195 -0.91 18.22 5.24
N CYS A 196 -1.04 18.28 3.92
CA CYS A 196 -2.26 17.89 3.22
C CYS A 196 -2.49 16.36 3.27
N GLY A 197 -1.43 15.59 3.06
CA GLY A 197 -1.42 14.14 3.17
C GLY A 197 -1.81 13.67 4.57
N GLU A 198 -1.26 14.28 5.62
CA GLU A 198 -1.59 13.97 7.02
C GLU A 198 -3.09 14.16 7.31
N LYS A 199 -3.68 15.26 6.83
CA LYS A 199 -5.14 15.50 6.95
C LYS A 199 -5.98 14.46 6.21
N MET A 200 -5.45 13.89 5.13
CA MET A 200 -6.08 12.77 4.44
C MET A 200 -5.93 11.50 5.28
N LEU A 201 -4.71 11.14 5.69
CA LEU A 201 -4.44 9.96 6.51
C LEU A 201 -5.28 9.94 7.79
N SER A 202 -5.47 11.07 8.46
CA SER A 202 -6.25 11.19 9.69
C SER A 202 -7.73 10.81 9.55
N ARG A 203 -8.23 10.66 8.32
CA ARG A 203 -9.62 10.24 8.04
C ARG A 203 -9.77 8.75 7.76
N TYR A 204 -8.67 8.07 7.42
CA TYR A 204 -8.72 6.73 6.86
C TYR A 204 -7.81 5.72 7.58
N MET A 205 -6.77 6.19 8.27
CA MET A 205 -5.76 5.35 8.91
C MET A 205 -6.41 4.38 9.89
N GLU A 206 -7.05 4.89 10.94
CA GLU A 206 -7.72 4.05 11.93
C GLU A 206 -8.87 3.24 11.29
N GLU A 207 -9.76 3.95 10.59
CA GLU A 207 -10.92 3.37 9.92
C GLU A 207 -11.13 4.10 8.57
N PRO A 208 -11.24 3.37 7.44
CA PRO A 208 -11.39 1.92 7.35
C PRO A 208 -10.09 1.11 7.37
N TRP A 209 -8.92 1.70 7.14
CA TRP A 209 -7.76 0.90 6.69
C TRP A 209 -7.24 -0.08 7.73
N LEU A 210 -6.77 0.39 8.88
CA LEU A 210 -6.20 -0.52 9.90
C LEU A 210 -7.28 -1.41 10.53
N ARG A 211 -8.50 -0.89 10.75
CA ARG A 211 -9.62 -1.70 11.22
C ARG A 211 -9.94 -2.89 10.30
N MET A 212 -9.83 -2.70 8.98
CA MET A 212 -10.12 -3.75 7.99
C MET A 212 -8.89 -4.61 7.62
N GLY A 213 -7.75 -4.41 8.30
CA GLY A 213 -6.53 -5.15 8.02
C GLY A 213 -5.85 -4.77 6.70
N LEU A 214 -6.14 -3.58 6.15
CA LEU A 214 -5.56 -3.07 4.91
C LEU A 214 -4.15 -2.49 5.15
N TYR A 215 -3.26 -3.29 5.77
CA TYR A 215 -1.97 -2.84 6.28
C TYR A 215 -1.03 -2.37 5.17
N SER A 216 -0.78 -3.19 4.14
CA SER A 216 0.07 -2.79 3.00
C SER A 216 -0.49 -1.58 2.25
N TYR A 217 -1.82 -1.45 2.19
CA TYR A 217 -2.48 -0.31 1.57
C TYR A 217 -2.23 0.99 2.37
N ALA A 218 -2.43 0.95 3.69
CA ALA A 218 -2.13 2.07 4.59
C ALA A 218 -0.64 2.44 4.55
N ALA A 219 0.25 1.45 4.59
CA ALA A 219 1.69 1.66 4.48
C ALA A 219 2.11 2.31 3.16
N THR A 220 1.43 1.98 2.05
CA THR A 220 1.68 2.64 0.76
C THR A 220 1.36 4.13 0.84
N TRP A 221 0.24 4.53 1.45
CA TRP A 221 -0.07 5.96 1.63
C TRP A 221 0.88 6.65 2.62
N LEU A 222 1.27 5.99 3.72
CA LEU A 222 2.28 6.52 4.64
C LEU A 222 3.62 6.74 3.93
N LYS A 223 4.03 5.79 3.08
CA LYS A 223 5.21 5.93 2.23
C LYS A 223 5.10 7.15 1.31
N ILE A 224 3.95 7.35 0.66
CA ILE A 224 3.70 8.51 -0.22
C ILE A 224 3.82 9.82 0.57
N VAL A 225 3.16 9.90 1.73
CA VAL A 225 3.11 11.14 2.51
C VAL A 225 4.45 11.47 3.15
N TYR A 226 5.13 10.48 3.73
CA TYR A 226 6.30 10.74 4.58
C TYR A 226 7.62 10.38 3.91
N TRP A 227 7.75 9.17 3.37
CA TRP A 227 9.03 8.69 2.84
C TRP A 227 9.36 9.32 1.48
N ASP A 228 8.40 9.38 0.55
CA ASP A 228 8.60 9.99 -0.79
C ASP A 228 8.89 11.51 -0.67
N HIS A 229 8.45 12.14 0.41
CA HIS A 229 8.72 13.55 0.76
C HIS A 229 9.92 13.74 1.71
N GLN A 230 10.72 12.69 1.97
CA GLN A 230 11.95 12.73 2.78
C GLN A 230 11.75 13.15 4.25
N VAL A 231 10.53 13.00 4.79
CA VAL A 231 10.24 13.20 6.22
C VAL A 231 10.85 12.08 7.06
N THR A 232 10.86 10.86 6.51
CA THR A 232 11.41 9.65 7.14
C THR A 232 12.41 8.97 6.21
N THR A 233 13.31 8.17 6.77
CA THR A 233 14.40 7.54 5.98
C THR A 233 14.25 6.03 5.83
N ASN A 234 13.35 5.39 6.58
CA ASN A 234 13.14 3.95 6.55
C ASN A 234 11.66 3.60 6.78
N ALA A 235 11.28 2.36 6.44
CA ALA A 235 9.90 1.93 6.50
C ALA A 235 9.33 1.82 7.92
N PHE A 236 10.14 1.47 8.92
CA PHE A 236 9.67 1.39 10.30
C PHE A 236 9.24 2.76 10.83
N ASP A 237 10.11 3.76 10.74
CA ASP A 237 9.79 5.12 11.16
C ASP A 237 8.60 5.69 10.36
N THR A 238 8.52 5.35 9.07
CA THR A 238 7.39 5.75 8.22
C THR A 238 6.07 5.13 8.66
N ILE A 239 6.07 3.85 9.01
CA ILE A 239 4.86 3.15 9.47
C ILE A 239 4.45 3.64 10.87
N GLN A 240 5.41 3.96 11.73
CA GLN A 240 5.16 4.55 13.05
C GLN A 240 4.47 5.93 12.97
N LYS A 241 4.63 6.68 11.86
CA LYS A 241 3.87 7.91 11.62
C LYS A 241 2.35 7.72 11.51
N ALA A 242 1.85 6.48 11.43
CA ALA A 242 0.41 6.21 11.53
C ALA A 242 -0.21 6.81 12.80
N TYR A 243 0.51 6.82 13.93
CA TYR A 243 0.01 7.33 15.21
C TYR A 243 -0.17 8.85 15.22
N ASP A 244 0.65 9.60 14.49
CA ASP A 244 0.47 11.05 14.30
C ASP A 244 -0.89 11.36 13.63
N CYS A 245 -1.43 10.39 12.88
CA CYS A 245 -2.70 10.48 12.19
C CYS A 245 -3.88 9.85 12.97
N MET A 246 -3.63 9.22 14.12
CA MET A 246 -4.63 8.53 14.95
C MET A 246 -4.58 9.05 16.39
N PRO A 247 -4.94 10.33 16.64
CA PRO A 247 -4.68 10.99 17.93
C PRO A 247 -5.39 10.38 19.14
N ASN A 248 -6.37 9.49 18.92
CA ASN A 248 -7.09 8.80 20.00
C ASN A 248 -6.52 7.40 20.29
N ILE A 249 -5.45 6.99 19.61
CA ILE A 249 -4.81 5.69 19.78
C ILE A 249 -3.38 5.92 20.29
N GLU A 250 -3.10 5.43 21.49
CA GLU A 250 -1.76 5.49 22.07
C GLU A 250 -0.87 4.41 21.44
N PRO A 251 0.38 4.74 21.03
CA PRO A 251 1.36 3.75 20.61
C PRO A 251 1.83 2.87 21.78
N LEU A 252 2.51 1.76 21.47
CA LEU A 252 3.15 0.88 22.44
C LEU A 252 4.56 1.33 22.81
#